data_AF-A0A835K003-F1
#
_entry.id   AF-A0A835K003-F1
#
_cell.length_a   1.000
_cell.length_b   1.000
_cell.length_c   1.000
_cell.angle_alpha   90.00
_cell.angle_beta   90.00
_cell.angle_gamma   90.00
#
_symmetry.space_group_name_H-M   'P 1'
#
loop_
_entity.id
_entity.type
_entity.pdbx_description
1 polymer ?
#
loop_
_entity_poly.entity_id
_entity_poly.type
_entity_poly.pdbx_seq_one_letter_code
_entity_poly.pdbx_strand_id
1 'polypeptide(L)' 'MCWLMVVLAHFIKAVILLCRLRSSLWLQFKPHHIAAGAAYLAAKFLNFDLAFYQNIWREFETTPAILQDVSQQLMELFQ' A
#
# COMPACT_ATOMS: atom_id res chain seq x y z
N MET A 1 0.97 11.35 -16.28
CA MET A 1 1.23 11.26 -14.82
C MET A 1 -0.01 11.50 -13.96
N CYS A 2 -1.05 12.23 -14.40
CA CYS A 2 -2.24 12.54 -13.56
C CYS A 2 -3.26 11.38 -13.35
N TRP A 3 -3.38 10.43 -14.28
CA TRP A 3 -4.38 9.36 -14.15
C TRP A 3 -4.02 8.31 -13.08
N LEU A 4 -2.74 7.99 -12.93
CA LEU A 4 -2.24 7.05 -11.92
C LEU A 4 -2.48 7.58 -10.50
N MET A 5 -2.23 8.86 -10.25
CA MET A 5 -2.46 9.47 -8.93
C MET A 5 -3.94 9.43 -8.52
N VAL A 6 -4.88 9.54 -9.47
CA VAL A 6 -6.32 9.52 -9.20
C VAL A 6 -6.82 8.11 -8.87
N VAL A 7 -6.39 7.11 -9.65
CA VAL A 7 -6.75 5.70 -9.40
C VAL A 7 -6.11 5.20 -8.10
N LEU A 8 -4.83 5.56 -7.86
CA LEU A 8 -4.13 5.21 -6.62
C LEU A 8 -4.78 5.92 -5.41
N ALA A 9 -5.22 7.17 -5.54
CA ALA A 9 -5.89 7.89 -4.45
C ALA A 9 -7.25 7.28 -4.08
N HIS A 10 -8.04 6.82 -5.05
CA HIS A 10 -9.30 6.11 -4.78
C HIS A 10 -9.06 4.74 -4.15
N PHE A 11 -8.06 3.99 -4.64
CA PHE A 11 -7.69 2.70 -4.10
C PHE A 11 -7.13 2.82 -2.68
N ILE A 12 -6.23 3.77 -2.43
CA ILE A 12 -5.66 4.04 -1.10
C ILE A 12 -6.76 4.48 -0.12
N LYS A 13 -7.72 5.33 -0.53
CA LYS A 13 -8.84 5.71 0.34
C LYS A 13 -9.70 4.50 0.72
N ALA A 14 -10.01 3.63 -0.24
CA ALA A 14 -10.77 2.40 0.01
C ALA A 14 -10.00 1.44 0.93
N VAL A 15 -8.69 1.25 0.70
CA VAL A 15 -7.82 0.40 1.53
C VAL A 15 -7.71 0.95 2.95
N ILE A 16 -7.48 2.25 3.14
CA ILE A 16 -7.39 2.87 4.47
C ILE A 16 -8.72 2.76 5.21
N LEU A 17 -9.85 2.96 4.53
CA LEU A 17 -11.18 2.82 5.12
C LEU A 17 -11.44 1.36 5.52
N LEU A 18 -11.06 0.39 4.68
CA LEU A 18 -11.22 -1.03 4.97
C LEU A 18 -10.31 -1.48 6.11
N CYS A 19 -9.04 -1.06 6.14
CA CYS A 19 -8.13 -1.30 7.25
C CYS A 19 -8.68 -0.76 8.57
N ARG A 20 -9.30 0.42 8.54
CA ARG A 20 -9.94 1.03 9.70
C ARG A 20 -11.16 0.23 10.20
N LEU A 21 -11.95 -0.33 9.29
CA LEU A 21 -13.19 -1.04 9.64
C LEU A 21 -12.98 -2.51 9.99
N ARG A 22 -11.96 -3.17 9.42
CA ARG A 22 -11.85 -4.63 9.41
C ARG A 22 -10.62 -5.18 10.15
N SER A 23 -9.61 -4.37 10.49
CA SER A 23 -8.35 -4.90 11.04
C SER A 23 -7.69 -4.01 12.09
N SER A 24 -6.94 -4.63 13.00
CA SER A 24 -6.05 -3.96 13.97
C SER A 24 -4.78 -3.42 13.32
N LEU A 25 -4.64 -3.51 11.99
CA LEU A 25 -3.47 -3.06 11.22
C LEU A 25 -3.06 -1.63 11.54
N TRP A 26 -4.04 -0.78 11.87
CA TRP A 26 -3.81 0.61 12.21
C TRP A 26 -3.18 0.82 13.61
N LEU A 27 -3.26 -0.17 14.49
CA LEU A 27 -2.52 -0.18 15.77
C LEU A 27 -1.09 -0.71 15.60
N GLN A 28 -0.85 -1.53 14.58
CA GLN A 28 0.43 -2.20 14.35
C GLN A 28 1.39 -1.37 13.50
N PHE A 29 0.87 -0.59 12.54
CA PHE A 29 1.70 0.17 11.60
C PHE A 29 1.31 1.65 11.54
N LYS A 30 2.32 2.49 11.35
CA LYS A 30 2.12 3.92 11.11
C LYS A 30 1.39 4.16 9.77
N PRO A 31 0.58 5.22 9.64
CA PRO A 31 -0.23 5.47 8.44
C PRO A 31 0.56 5.52 7.14
N HIS A 32 1.77 6.08 7.17
CA HIS A 32 2.66 6.16 6.01
C HIS A 32 3.12 4.77 5.52
N HIS A 33 3.32 3.80 6.42
CA HIS A 33 3.69 2.42 6.06
C HIS A 33 2.50 1.70 5.41
N ILE A 34 1.29 1.93 5.92
CA ILE A 34 0.04 1.40 5.36
C ILE A 34 -0.18 1.93 3.95
N ALA A 35 0.03 3.24 3.73
CA ALA A 35 -0.07 3.85 2.41
C ALA A 35 0.97 3.28 1.43
N ALA A 36 2.22 3.07 1.88
CA ALA A 36 3.27 2.47 1.07
C ALA A 36 2.94 1.02 0.67
N GLY A 37 2.51 0.20 1.64
CA GLY A 37 2.11 -1.19 1.40
C GLY A 37 0.89 -1.29 0.48
N ALA A 38 -0.09 -0.39 0.62
CA ALA A 38 -1.24 -0.31 -0.27
C ALA A 38 -0.84 0.09 -1.70
N ALA A 39 0.06 1.08 -1.85
CA ALA A 39 0.59 1.50 -3.15
C ALA A 39 1.41 0.39 -3.83
N TYR A 40 2.23 -0.33 -3.06
CA TYR A 40 2.98 -1.49 -3.51
C TYR A 40 2.06 -2.62 -3.97
N LEU A 41 1.04 -2.96 -3.18
CA LEU A 41 0.08 -3.99 -3.55
C LEU A 41 -0.70 -3.58 -4.81
N ALA A 42 -1.13 -2.32 -4.90
CA ALA A 42 -1.80 -1.78 -6.09
C ALA A 42 -0.90 -1.86 -7.33
N ALA A 43 0.38 -1.48 -7.23
CA ALA A 43 1.34 -1.61 -8.32
C ALA A 43 1.52 -3.06 -8.75
N LYS A 44 1.58 -4.00 -7.80
CA LYS A 44 1.66 -5.44 -8.06
C LYS A 44 0.43 -5.95 -8.81
N PHE A 45 -0.79 -5.59 -8.35
CA PHE A 45 -2.05 -5.98 -9.00
C PHE A 45 -2.20 -5.40 -10.40
N LEU A 46 -1.77 -4.15 -10.59
CA LEU A 46 -1.80 -3.46 -11.88
C LEU A 46 -0.63 -3.86 -12.79
N ASN A 47 0.26 -4.75 -12.33
CA ASN A 47 1.49 -5.18 -13.00
C ASN A 47 2.31 -3.99 -13.52
N PHE A 48 2.38 -2.93 -12.69
CA PHE A 48 3.08 -1.70 -12.99
C PHE A 48 4.60 -1.91 -12.93
N ASP A 49 5.35 -1.05 -13.62
CA ASP A 49 6.79 -1.22 -13.86
C ASP A 49 7.60 -1.47 -12.57
N LEU A 50 8.58 -2.39 -12.63
CA LEU A 50 9.43 -2.78 -11.50
C LEU A 50 10.22 -1.58 -10.94
N ALA A 51 10.52 -0.60 -11.79
CA ALA A 51 11.15 0.66 -11.40
C ALA A 51 10.29 1.48 -10.42
N PHE A 52 8.96 1.45 -10.60
CA PHE A 52 8.03 2.08 -9.66
C PHE A 52 8.05 1.33 -8.32
N TYR A 53 8.02 0.00 -8.36
CA TYR A 53 8.10 -0.87 -7.18
C TYR A 53 9.33 -0.62 -6.32
N GLN A 54 10.49 -0.47 -6.96
CA GLN A 54 11.77 -0.20 -6.29
C GLN A 54 11.91 1.23 -5.77
N ASN A 55 11.06 2.16 -6.21
CA ASN A 55 11.06 3.52 -5.69
C ASN A 55 10.00 3.77 -4.60
N ILE A 56 8.92 2.99 -4.55
CA ILE A 56 7.86 3.16 -3.54
C ILE A 56 8.45 3.18 -2.12
N TRP A 57 9.31 2.24 -1.75
CA TRP A 57 9.82 2.22 -0.37
C TRP A 57 10.70 3.44 -0.04
N ARG A 58 11.46 3.96 -1.01
CA ARG A 58 12.24 5.20 -0.85
C ARG A 58 11.34 6.43 -0.73
N GLU A 59 10.31 6.51 -1.55
CA GLU A 59 9.40 7.66 -1.62
C GLU A 59 8.53 7.79 -0.37
N PHE A 60 8.24 6.67 0.30
CA PHE A 60 7.53 6.63 1.58
C PHE A 60 8.45 6.52 2.80
N GLU A 61 9.77 6.70 2.63
CA GLU A 61 10.78 6.62 3.70
C GLU A 61 10.65 5.36 4.57
N THR A 62 10.39 4.22 3.93
CA THR A 62 10.14 2.94 4.61
C THR A 62 11.13 1.86 4.19
N THR A 63 11.20 0.79 4.96
CA THR A 63 12.08 -0.35 4.69
C THR A 63 11.32 -1.39 3.87
N PRO A 64 11.95 -2.05 2.88
CA PRO A 64 11.31 -3.12 2.11
C PRO A 64 10.73 -4.27 2.98
N ALA A 65 11.30 -4.54 4.15
CA ALA A 65 10.75 -5.50 5.11
C ALA A 65 9.37 -5.09 5.64
N ILE A 66 9.22 -3.85 6.10
CA ILE A 66 7.95 -3.29 6.58
C ILE A 66 6.93 -3.27 5.45
N LEU A 67 7.36 -2.89 4.24
CA LEU A 67 6.53 -2.86 3.05
C LEU A 67 5.95 -4.26 2.74
N GLN A 68 6.79 -5.30 2.81
CA GLN A 68 6.35 -6.68 2.65
C GLN A 68 5.34 -7.10 3.72
N ASP A 69 5.64 -6.88 4.99
CA ASP A 69 4.75 -7.25 6.10
C ASP A 69 3.36 -6.58 5.98
N VAL A 70 3.35 -5.27 5.73
CA VAL A 70 2.11 -4.52 5.52
C VAL A 70 1.36 -5.03 4.30
N SER A 71 2.06 -5.24 3.18
CA SER A 71 1.43 -5.71 1.94
C SER A 71 0.85 -7.13 2.06
N GLN A 72 1.50 -8.00 2.84
CA GLN A 72 1.01 -9.35 3.11
C GLN A 72 -0.23 -9.32 3.99
N GLN A 73 -0.22 -8.56 5.10
CA GLN A 73 -1.40 -8.39 5.95
C GLN A 73 -2.56 -7.73 5.19
N LEU A 74 -2.27 -6.80 4.28
CA LEU A 74 -3.28 -6.25 3.37
C LEU A 74 -3.85 -7.31 2.44
N MET A 75 -3.01 -8.16 1.84
CA MET A 75 -3.45 -9.23 0.94
C MET A 75 -4.36 -10.24 1.66
N GLU A 76 -4.02 -10.62 2.90
CA GLU A 76 -4.85 -11.50 3.74
C GLU A 76 -6.24 -10.92 4.06
N LEU A 77 -6.36 -9.58 4.11
CA LEU A 77 -7.67 -8.92 4.32
C LEU A 77 -8.59 -8.95 3.10
N PHE A 78 -8.01 -9.14 1.91
CA PHE A 78 -8.72 -9.21 0.64
C PHE A 78 -8.90 -10.64 0.11
N GLN A 79 -8.33 -11.66 0.78
CA GLN A 79 -8.69 -13.07 0.61
C GLN A 79 -10.01 -13.39 1.32
#